data_AF-A0A5D5AQE8-F1
#
_entry.id   AF-A0A5D5AQE8-F1
#
_cell.length_a   1.000
_cell.length_b   1.000
_cell.length_c   1.000
_cell.angle_alpha   90.00
_cell.angle_beta   90.00
_cell.angle_gamma   90.00
#
_symmetry.space_group_name_H-M   'P 1'
#
loop_
_entity.id
_entity.type
_entity.pdbx_description
1 polymer ?
#
loop_
_entity_poly.entity_id
_entity_poly.type
_entity_poly.pdbx_seq_one_letter_code
_entity_poly.pdbx_strand_id
1 'polypeptide(L)'
;MEQRWDGFAADIRSGDSEQVTETIDEIEELDLEERVRLFETCFDELSSIYAQSDDGYVRQSTVRVAERLTPGIALVFAVAESDRSIEADVDTVRQQTDEIGGFLLEALTDEDGRVRQSAKRGLKDVFRTYDSLEDEETIEAFAVELDEMATEYSDKRRKHLLEAKEDAEFFLQSGFGRLLEGFQKEFGDSLEK
;
A
#
# COMPACT_ATOMS: atom_id res chain seq x y z
N MET A 1 -14.10 -1.18 -15.27
CA MET A 1 -13.58 -0.86 -13.93
C MET A 1 -14.70 -0.76 -12.92
N GLU A 2 -15.69 0.14 -13.11
CA GLU A 2 -16.83 0.33 -12.17
C GLU A 2 -17.55 -0.96 -11.76
N GLN A 3 -18.03 -1.78 -12.71
CA GLN A 3 -18.75 -3.03 -12.35
C GLN A 3 -17.90 -4.05 -11.59
N ARG A 4 -16.58 -4.08 -11.83
CA ARG A 4 -15.65 -4.95 -11.09
C ARG A 4 -15.46 -4.40 -9.68
N TRP A 5 -15.27 -3.10 -9.56
CA TRP A 5 -15.19 -2.42 -8.27
C TRP A 5 -16.46 -2.59 -7.44
N ASP A 6 -17.66 -2.53 -8.03
CA ASP A 6 -18.92 -2.77 -7.31
C ASP A 6 -18.93 -4.12 -6.58
N GLY A 7 -18.37 -5.16 -7.20
CA GLY A 7 -18.18 -6.48 -6.58
C GLY A 7 -17.21 -6.43 -5.41
N PHE A 8 -16.01 -5.91 -5.63
CA PHE A 8 -14.99 -5.76 -4.58
C PHE A 8 -15.49 -4.92 -3.40
N ALA A 9 -16.22 -3.83 -3.67
CA ALA A 9 -16.78 -2.96 -2.66
C ALA A 9 -17.89 -3.65 -1.85
N ALA A 10 -18.64 -4.58 -2.46
CA ALA A 10 -19.60 -5.40 -1.73
C ALA A 10 -18.89 -6.39 -0.79
N ASP A 11 -17.83 -7.03 -1.25
CA ASP A 11 -17.03 -7.98 -0.47
C ASP A 11 -16.31 -7.27 0.69
N ILE A 12 -15.75 -6.08 0.46
CA ILE A 12 -15.16 -5.25 1.53
C ILE A 12 -16.21 -4.93 2.60
N ARG A 13 -17.41 -4.49 2.18
CA ARG A 13 -18.51 -4.12 3.09
C ARG A 13 -19.09 -5.31 3.85
N SER A 14 -18.92 -6.53 3.35
CA SER A 14 -19.36 -7.73 4.08
C SER A 14 -18.48 -8.01 5.31
N GLY A 15 -17.22 -7.55 5.30
CA GLY A 15 -16.24 -7.83 6.34
C GLY A 15 -15.80 -9.31 6.40
N ASP A 16 -16.25 -10.13 5.44
CA ASP A 16 -15.93 -11.55 5.36
C ASP A 16 -14.51 -11.74 4.84
N SER A 17 -13.68 -12.43 5.63
CA SER A 17 -12.27 -12.58 5.30
C SER A 17 -12.03 -13.46 4.07
N GLU A 18 -12.91 -14.43 3.80
CA GLU A 18 -12.80 -15.32 2.64
C GLU A 18 -13.10 -14.52 1.36
N GLN A 19 -14.22 -13.80 1.32
CA GLN A 19 -14.59 -12.95 0.18
C GLN A 19 -13.53 -11.86 -0.09
N VAL A 20 -13.01 -11.23 0.96
CA VAL A 20 -11.96 -10.22 0.82
C VAL A 20 -10.64 -10.83 0.33
N THR A 21 -10.36 -12.08 0.67
CA THR A 21 -9.17 -12.77 0.15
C THR A 21 -9.36 -13.11 -1.32
N GLU A 22 -10.55 -13.56 -1.74
CA GLU A 22 -10.87 -13.74 -3.17
C GLU A 22 -10.74 -12.43 -3.96
N THR A 23 -11.23 -11.30 -3.41
CA THR A 23 -11.04 -9.97 -4.01
C THR A 23 -9.55 -9.62 -4.16
N ILE A 24 -8.74 -9.88 -3.12
CA ILE A 24 -7.30 -9.62 -3.16
C ILE A 24 -6.65 -10.48 -4.25
N ASP A 25 -6.96 -11.77 -4.29
CA ASP A 25 -6.46 -12.72 -5.30
C ASP A 25 -6.81 -12.25 -6.73
N GLU A 26 -8.04 -11.79 -6.97
CA GLU A 26 -8.42 -11.24 -8.28
C GLU A 26 -7.61 -9.99 -8.64
N ILE A 27 -7.38 -9.09 -7.68
CA ILE A 27 -6.53 -7.89 -7.90
C ILE A 27 -5.08 -8.30 -8.22
N GLU A 28 -4.58 -9.41 -7.64
CA GLU A 28 -3.23 -9.90 -7.91
C GLU A 28 -3.04 -10.40 -9.34
N GLU A 29 -4.10 -10.92 -9.94
CA GLU A 29 -4.11 -11.46 -11.31
C GLU A 29 -4.23 -10.37 -12.38
N LEU A 30 -4.63 -9.14 -12.00
CA LEU A 30 -4.70 -8.01 -12.92
C LEU A 30 -3.32 -7.58 -13.40
N ASP A 31 -3.24 -7.20 -14.67
CA ASP A 31 -2.02 -6.58 -15.17
C ASP A 31 -1.79 -5.19 -14.52
N LEU A 32 -0.56 -4.67 -14.63
CA LEU A 32 -0.20 -3.41 -13.96
C LEU A 32 -1.06 -2.23 -14.43
N GLU A 33 -1.40 -2.20 -15.71
CA GLU A 33 -2.20 -1.14 -16.33
C GLU A 33 -3.67 -1.19 -15.86
N GLU A 34 -4.24 -2.39 -15.73
CA GLU A 34 -5.55 -2.61 -15.11
C GLU A 34 -5.55 -2.20 -13.63
N ARG A 35 -4.47 -2.49 -12.88
CA ARG A 35 -4.35 -2.09 -11.47
C ARG A 35 -4.22 -0.57 -11.31
N VAL A 36 -3.43 0.11 -12.14
CA VAL A 36 -3.34 1.58 -12.19
C VAL A 36 -4.74 2.18 -12.37
N ARG A 37 -5.46 1.75 -13.41
CA ARG A 37 -6.81 2.26 -13.70
C ARG A 37 -7.82 1.90 -12.62
N LEU A 38 -7.68 0.74 -11.99
CA LEU A 38 -8.58 0.34 -10.90
C LEU A 38 -8.40 1.26 -9.72
N PHE A 39 -7.15 1.49 -9.30
CA PHE A 39 -6.80 2.40 -8.21
C PHE A 39 -7.44 3.79 -8.43
N GLU A 40 -7.21 4.40 -9.60
CA GLU A 40 -7.80 5.70 -9.96
C GLU A 40 -9.33 5.70 -9.93
N THR A 41 -9.95 4.57 -10.27
CA THR A 41 -11.42 4.45 -10.28
C THR A 41 -11.99 4.35 -8.87
N CYS A 42 -11.31 3.66 -7.95
CA CYS A 42 -11.93 3.20 -6.70
C CYS A 42 -11.36 3.78 -5.41
N PHE A 43 -10.17 4.40 -5.41
CA PHE A 43 -9.50 4.78 -4.17
C PHE A 43 -10.31 5.75 -3.29
N ASP A 44 -11.02 6.70 -3.90
CA ASP A 44 -11.91 7.64 -3.20
C ASP A 44 -13.10 6.93 -2.52
N GLU A 45 -13.71 5.95 -3.20
CA GLU A 45 -14.81 5.19 -2.60
C GLU A 45 -14.29 4.24 -1.53
N LEU A 46 -13.15 3.60 -1.77
CA LEU A 46 -12.49 2.71 -0.83
C LEU A 46 -12.18 3.45 0.48
N SER A 47 -11.53 4.61 0.41
CA SER A 47 -11.24 5.45 1.58
C SER A 47 -12.53 5.91 2.28
N SER A 48 -13.59 6.19 1.51
CA SER A 48 -14.91 6.50 2.07
C SER A 48 -15.53 5.32 2.84
N ILE A 49 -15.37 4.08 2.38
CA ILE A 49 -15.84 2.88 3.10
C ILE A 49 -15.10 2.74 4.43
N TYR A 50 -13.79 2.97 4.44
CA TYR A 50 -12.99 2.97 5.68
C TYR A 50 -13.51 4.00 6.67
N ALA A 51 -13.63 5.27 6.26
CA ALA A 51 -13.98 6.39 7.13
C ALA A 51 -15.41 6.30 7.70
N GLN A 52 -16.33 5.68 6.97
CA GLN A 52 -17.75 5.61 7.35
C GLN A 52 -18.11 4.34 8.15
N SER A 53 -17.21 3.37 8.25
CA SER A 53 -17.51 2.09 8.89
C SER A 53 -17.14 2.06 10.37
N ASP A 54 -18.13 1.75 11.22
CA ASP A 54 -17.89 1.42 12.62
C ASP A 54 -17.35 -0.02 12.82
N ASP A 55 -17.42 -0.87 11.79
CA ASP A 55 -16.95 -2.26 11.84
C ASP A 55 -15.46 -2.37 11.52
N GLY A 56 -14.67 -2.77 12.54
CA GLY A 56 -13.23 -2.99 12.42
C GLY A 56 -12.83 -4.09 11.41
N TYR A 57 -13.70 -5.05 11.11
CA TYR A 57 -13.46 -6.02 10.04
C TYR A 57 -13.54 -5.37 8.66
N VAL A 58 -14.58 -4.56 8.41
CA VAL A 58 -14.72 -3.79 7.15
C VAL A 58 -13.55 -2.82 6.97
N ARG A 59 -13.18 -2.09 8.03
CA ARG A 59 -12.01 -1.19 8.00
C ARG A 59 -10.71 -1.96 7.72
N GLN A 60 -10.52 -3.13 8.32
CA GLN A 60 -9.35 -3.97 8.05
C GLN A 60 -9.33 -4.47 6.61
N SER A 61 -10.47 -4.92 6.09
CA SER A 61 -10.62 -5.37 4.69
C SER A 61 -10.28 -4.26 3.72
N THR A 62 -10.75 -3.04 4.01
CA THR A 62 -10.45 -1.85 3.22
C THR A 62 -8.94 -1.61 3.13
N VAL A 63 -8.23 -1.68 4.26
CA VAL A 63 -6.76 -1.52 4.29
C VAL A 63 -6.04 -2.61 3.49
N ARG A 64 -6.46 -3.88 3.63
CA ARG A 64 -5.86 -4.99 2.90
C ARG A 64 -6.05 -4.88 1.39
N VAL A 65 -7.23 -4.42 0.94
CA VAL A 65 -7.49 -4.22 -0.49
C VAL A 65 -6.73 -3.01 -1.02
N ALA A 66 -6.66 -1.91 -0.28
CA ALA A 66 -5.89 -0.72 -0.66
C ALA A 66 -4.40 -1.03 -0.88
N GLU A 67 -3.81 -1.80 0.04
CA GLU A 67 -2.43 -2.32 -0.08
C GLU A 67 -2.24 -3.04 -1.43
N ARG A 68 -3.20 -3.87 -1.85
CA ARG A 68 -3.06 -4.64 -3.08
C ARG A 68 -3.37 -3.88 -4.36
N LEU A 69 -4.22 -2.86 -4.30
CA LEU A 69 -4.54 -2.03 -5.47
C LEU A 69 -3.31 -1.30 -5.99
N THR A 70 -2.46 -0.80 -5.09
CA THR A 70 -1.30 0.02 -5.47
C THR A 70 -0.28 -0.84 -6.22
N PRO A 71 0.02 -0.56 -7.50
CA PRO A 71 1.00 -1.30 -8.30
C PRO A 71 2.41 -1.27 -7.69
N GLY A 72 2.74 -0.17 -6.98
CA GLY A 72 3.95 0.00 -6.17
C GLY A 72 5.24 -0.23 -6.95
N ILE A 73 6.18 -0.94 -6.34
CA ILE A 73 7.50 -1.25 -6.91
C ILE A 73 7.45 -1.94 -8.28
N ALA A 74 6.43 -2.77 -8.55
CA ALA A 74 6.33 -3.46 -9.83
C ALA A 74 6.15 -2.46 -10.99
N LEU A 75 5.40 -1.38 -10.75
CA LEU A 75 5.22 -0.31 -11.73
C LEU A 75 6.49 0.55 -11.89
N VAL A 76 7.26 0.76 -10.81
CA VAL A 76 8.58 1.43 -10.90
C VAL A 76 9.47 0.73 -11.91
N PHE A 77 9.61 -0.60 -11.81
CA PHE A 77 10.45 -1.37 -12.73
C PHE A 77 9.93 -1.32 -14.17
N ALA A 78 8.62 -1.48 -14.35
CA ALA A 78 8.04 -1.47 -15.68
C ALA A 78 8.21 -0.12 -16.41
N VAL A 79 8.07 0.99 -15.66
CA VAL A 79 8.34 2.35 -16.17
C VAL A 79 9.82 2.54 -16.46
N ALA A 80 10.71 2.08 -15.58
CA ALA A 80 12.16 2.19 -15.77
C ALA A 80 12.68 1.41 -17.00
N GLU A 81 12.09 0.25 -17.29
CA GLU A 81 12.41 -0.55 -18.48
C GLU A 81 11.85 0.05 -19.78
N SER A 82 11.14 1.17 -19.71
CA SER A 82 10.44 1.79 -20.84
C SER A 82 9.52 0.80 -21.55
N ASP A 83 8.82 -0.04 -20.78
CA ASP A 83 7.84 -0.96 -21.32
C ASP A 83 6.72 -0.16 -21.99
N ARG A 84 6.66 -0.22 -23.32
CA ARG A 84 5.70 0.55 -24.13
C ARG A 84 4.27 0.02 -24.01
N SER A 85 4.04 -1.06 -23.27
CA SER A 85 2.71 -1.61 -23.00
C SER A 85 1.99 -0.93 -21.84
N ILE A 86 2.72 -0.14 -21.03
CA ILE A 86 2.18 0.60 -19.89
C ILE A 86 2.15 2.10 -20.22
N GLU A 87 1.00 2.74 -19.99
CA GLU A 87 0.82 4.17 -20.25
C GLU A 87 1.27 5.04 -19.06
N ALA A 88 1.33 4.47 -17.86
CA ALA A 88 1.76 5.15 -16.64
C ALA A 88 3.24 5.57 -16.69
N ASP A 89 3.54 6.64 -15.95
CA ASP A 89 4.89 7.17 -15.78
C ASP A 89 5.30 7.24 -14.30
N VAL A 90 6.50 7.77 -14.04
CA VAL A 90 7.04 7.91 -12.68
C VAL A 90 6.15 8.81 -11.81
N ASP A 91 5.53 9.83 -12.40
CA ASP A 91 4.66 10.76 -11.66
C ASP A 91 3.38 10.05 -11.23
N THR A 92 2.84 9.15 -12.07
CA THR A 92 1.70 8.29 -11.72
C THR A 92 2.06 7.36 -10.54
N VAL A 93 3.24 6.73 -10.57
CA VAL A 93 3.71 5.89 -9.46
C VAL A 93 3.78 6.70 -8.16
N ARG A 94 4.40 7.88 -8.22
CA ARG A 94 4.55 8.78 -7.06
C ARG A 94 3.19 9.17 -6.51
N GLN A 95 2.27 9.64 -7.36
CA GLN A 95 0.94 10.07 -6.95
C GLN A 95 0.17 8.95 -6.24
N GLN A 96 0.09 7.76 -6.82
CA GLN A 96 -0.63 6.64 -6.21
C GLN A 96 0.04 6.19 -4.90
N THR A 97 1.36 6.27 -4.82
CA THR A 97 2.14 5.95 -3.60
C THR A 97 1.90 6.98 -2.50
N ASP A 98 1.80 8.28 -2.84
CA ASP A 98 1.44 9.35 -1.90
C ASP A 98 0.03 9.12 -1.32
N GLU A 99 -0.93 8.83 -2.19
CA GLU A 99 -2.33 8.60 -1.83
C GLU A 99 -2.49 7.41 -0.88
N ILE A 100 -1.92 6.25 -1.22
CA ILE A 100 -1.96 5.08 -0.32
C ILE A 100 -1.17 5.34 0.97
N GLY A 101 -0.04 6.04 0.91
CA GLY A 101 0.78 6.37 2.08
C GLY A 101 0.00 7.20 3.10
N GLY A 102 -0.68 8.25 2.65
CA GLY A 102 -1.55 9.06 3.49
C GLY A 102 -2.69 8.26 4.13
N PHE A 103 -3.36 7.42 3.35
CA PHE A 103 -4.42 6.54 3.84
C PHE A 103 -3.91 5.54 4.91
N LEU A 104 -2.72 4.96 4.70
CA LEU A 104 -2.14 4.01 5.65
C LEU A 104 -1.67 4.68 6.94
N LEU A 105 -1.20 5.94 6.90
CA LEU A 105 -0.91 6.71 8.10
C LEU A 105 -2.15 6.92 8.96
N GLU A 106 -3.28 7.29 8.34
CA GLU A 106 -4.56 7.39 9.04
C GLU A 106 -4.94 6.05 9.68
N ALA A 107 -4.91 4.96 8.91
CA ALA A 107 -5.23 3.62 9.38
C ALA A 107 -4.29 3.10 10.49
N LEU A 108 -3.08 3.63 10.59
CA LEU A 108 -2.13 3.28 11.66
C LEU A 108 -2.54 3.84 13.03
N THR A 109 -3.47 4.80 13.06
CA THR A 109 -4.06 5.36 14.28
C THR A 109 -5.41 4.75 14.68
N ASP A 110 -5.93 3.81 13.87
CA ASP A 110 -7.23 3.15 14.10
C ASP A 110 -7.33 2.54 15.50
N GLU A 111 -8.53 2.50 16.07
CA GLU A 111 -8.76 1.89 17.39
C GLU A 111 -8.56 0.36 17.37
N ASP A 112 -8.88 -0.30 16.26
CA ASP A 112 -8.69 -1.72 16.07
C ASP A 112 -7.23 -2.06 15.75
N GLY A 113 -6.62 -2.87 16.62
CA GLY A 113 -5.22 -3.26 16.45
C GLY A 113 -4.92 -4.06 15.19
N ARG A 114 -5.92 -4.72 14.59
CA ARG A 114 -5.77 -5.49 13.36
C ARG A 114 -5.65 -4.59 12.13
N VAL A 115 -6.44 -3.51 12.10
CA VAL A 115 -6.34 -2.46 11.08
C VAL A 115 -4.94 -1.86 11.12
N ARG A 116 -4.47 -1.46 12.31
CA ARG A 116 -3.12 -0.90 12.47
C ARG A 116 -2.01 -1.84 11.99
N GLN A 117 -2.17 -3.15 12.22
CA GLN A 117 -1.17 -4.14 11.78
C GLN A 117 -1.18 -4.34 10.26
N SER A 118 -2.35 -4.29 9.61
CA SER A 118 -2.41 -4.25 8.15
C SER A 118 -1.78 -2.97 7.60
N ALA A 119 -2.10 -1.81 8.19
CA ALA A 119 -1.57 -0.52 7.75
C ALA A 119 -0.03 -0.47 7.83
N LYS A 120 0.52 -0.94 8.95
CA LYS A 120 1.98 -1.06 9.12
C LYS A 120 2.64 -1.96 8.07
N ARG A 121 1.97 -3.05 7.66
CA ARG A 121 2.49 -3.92 6.60
C ARG A 121 2.53 -3.17 5.27
N GLY A 122 1.42 -2.54 4.88
CA GLY A 122 1.33 -1.79 3.63
C GLY A 122 2.34 -0.64 3.53
N LEU A 123 2.65 0.04 4.65
CA LEU A 123 3.67 1.11 4.65
C LEU A 123 5.06 0.62 4.25
N LYS A 124 5.40 -0.66 4.47
CA LYS A 124 6.68 -1.20 4.01
C LYS A 124 6.78 -1.15 2.49
N ASP A 125 5.69 -1.40 1.77
CA ASP A 125 5.67 -1.35 0.31
C ASP A 125 5.71 0.09 -0.21
N VAL A 126 5.13 1.04 0.52
CA VAL A 126 5.29 2.48 0.27
C VAL A 126 6.77 2.88 0.36
N PHE A 127 7.45 2.55 1.46
CA PHE A 127 8.88 2.86 1.63
C PHE A 127 9.73 2.17 0.56
N ARG A 128 9.41 0.93 0.23
CA ARG A 128 10.08 0.15 -0.82
C ARG A 128 9.93 0.80 -2.19
N THR A 129 8.77 1.39 -2.47
CA THR A 129 8.47 2.08 -3.72
C THR A 129 9.27 3.38 -3.81
N TYR A 130 9.29 4.22 -2.77
CA TYR A 130 10.13 5.43 -2.76
C TYR A 130 11.63 5.12 -2.80
N ASP A 131 12.10 4.07 -2.12
CA ASP A 131 13.51 3.66 -2.20
C ASP A 131 13.90 3.27 -3.63
N SER A 132 12.99 2.58 -4.33
CA SER A 132 13.18 2.22 -5.75
C SER A 132 13.11 3.44 -6.69
N LEU A 133 12.44 4.51 -6.27
CA LEU A 133 12.42 5.81 -6.94
C LEU A 133 13.59 6.73 -6.54
N GLU A 134 14.50 6.25 -5.68
CA GLU A 134 15.60 7.01 -5.10
C GLU A 134 15.12 8.28 -4.34
N ASP A 135 13.92 8.22 -3.77
CA ASP A 135 13.28 9.33 -3.04
C ASP A 135 13.44 9.18 -1.52
N GLU A 136 14.69 9.30 -1.06
CA GLU A 136 15.04 9.21 0.37
C GLU A 136 14.39 10.35 1.18
N GLU A 137 14.21 11.53 0.60
CA GLU A 137 13.60 12.70 1.25
C GLU A 137 12.17 12.38 1.71
N THR A 138 11.38 11.71 0.87
CA THR A 138 10.01 11.33 1.21
C THR A 138 9.98 10.28 2.31
N ILE A 139 10.89 9.28 2.30
CA ILE A 139 10.98 8.28 3.38
C ILE A 139 11.36 8.95 4.71
N GLU A 140 12.28 9.92 4.70
CA GLU A 140 12.62 10.72 5.89
C GLU A 140 11.41 11.50 6.42
N ALA A 141 10.62 12.11 5.52
CA ALA A 141 9.39 12.80 5.90
C ALA A 141 8.38 11.85 6.59
N PHE A 142 8.20 10.62 6.09
CA PHE A 142 7.39 9.60 6.76
C PHE A 142 7.93 9.27 8.17
N ALA A 143 9.25 9.11 8.33
CA ALA A 143 9.85 8.80 9.62
C ALA A 143 9.62 9.93 10.65
N VAL A 144 9.67 11.19 10.22
CA VAL A 144 9.35 12.36 11.04
C VAL A 144 7.88 12.37 11.42
N GLU A 145 6.96 12.25 10.46
CA GLU A 145 5.52 12.26 10.68
C GLU A 145 5.11 11.14 11.67
N LEU A 146 5.63 9.93 11.50
CA LEU A 146 5.37 8.81 12.40
C LEU A 146 5.85 9.07 13.84
N ASP A 147 6.98 9.77 14.02
CA ASP A 147 7.46 10.18 15.35
C ASP A 147 6.53 11.22 15.98
N GLU A 148 6.10 12.21 15.20
CA GLU A 148 5.21 13.28 15.63
C GLU A 148 3.84 12.71 16.06
N MET A 149 3.22 11.90 15.21
CA MET A 149 1.97 11.19 15.52
C MET A 149 2.10 10.31 16.77
N ALA A 150 3.25 9.65 16.97
CA ALA A 150 3.48 8.81 18.15
C ALA A 150 3.45 9.61 19.46
N THR A 151 3.69 10.92 19.44
CA THR A 151 3.63 11.77 20.63
C THR A 151 2.21 11.94 21.17
N GLU A 152 1.19 11.78 20.33
CA GLU A 152 -0.23 11.97 20.68
C GLU A 152 -0.81 10.77 21.45
N TYR A 153 -0.13 9.62 21.40
CA TYR A 153 -0.61 8.38 21.99
C TYR A 153 0.32 7.86 23.09
N SER A 154 -0.28 7.20 24.08
CA SER A 154 0.42 6.50 25.16
C SER A 154 0.14 4.99 25.19
N ASP A 155 -0.70 4.49 24.27
CA ASP A 155 -1.13 3.10 24.20
C ASP A 155 -0.43 2.33 23.06
N LYS A 156 -1.05 1.23 22.59
CA LYS A 156 -0.49 0.40 21.51
C LYS A 156 -0.37 1.14 20.17
N ARG A 157 -1.08 2.25 19.95
CA ARG A 157 -0.93 3.09 18.75
C ARG A 157 0.48 3.67 18.67
N ARG A 158 0.95 4.28 19.77
CA ARG A 158 2.33 4.78 19.90
C ARG A 158 3.34 3.72 19.51
N LYS A 159 3.18 2.50 20.02
CA LYS A 159 4.08 1.39 19.71
C LYS A 159 4.10 1.09 18.20
N HIS A 160 2.94 0.96 17.56
CA HIS A 160 2.88 0.64 16.13
C HIS A 160 3.42 1.78 15.25
N LEU A 161 3.19 3.04 15.62
CA LEU A 161 3.77 4.22 14.96
C LEU A 161 5.30 4.21 15.02
N LEU A 162 5.87 3.96 16.20
CA LEU A 162 7.33 3.85 16.36
C LEU A 162 7.92 2.64 15.61
N GLU A 163 7.22 1.50 15.59
CA GLU A 163 7.66 0.34 14.77
C GLU A 163 7.64 0.67 13.27
N ALA A 164 6.65 1.42 12.78
CA ALA A 164 6.60 1.86 11.38
C ALA A 164 7.72 2.88 11.07
N LYS A 165 8.05 3.76 12.03
CA LYS A 165 9.19 4.68 11.91
C LYS A 165 10.51 3.91 11.79
N GLU A 166 10.72 2.91 12.66
CA GLU A 166 11.91 2.04 12.57
C GLU A 166 11.99 1.33 11.21
N ASP A 167 10.85 0.93 10.64
CA ASP A 167 10.80 0.39 9.28
C ASP A 167 11.22 1.44 8.23
N ALA A 168 10.75 2.69 8.30
CA ALA A 168 11.17 3.77 7.40
C ALA A 168 12.68 4.07 7.49
N GLU A 169 13.20 4.21 8.72
CA GLU A 169 14.63 4.43 8.97
C GLU A 169 15.50 3.27 8.46
N PHE A 170 14.98 2.04 8.50
CA PHE A 170 15.67 0.87 7.97
C PHE A 170 15.87 0.96 6.44
N PHE A 171 14.87 1.47 5.71
CA PHE A 171 14.98 1.69 4.26
C PHE A 171 16.02 2.78 3.94
N LEU A 172 16.05 3.89 4.69
CA LEU A 172 17.06 4.96 4.53
C LEU A 172 18.50 4.46 4.73
N GLN A 173 18.73 3.52 5.63
CA GLN A 173 20.07 2.98 5.91
C GLN A 173 20.53 1.95 4.87
N SER A 174 19.64 1.48 4.01
CA SER A 174 19.81 0.28 3.22
C SER A 174 19.62 0.53 1.72
N GLY A 175 20.21 1.59 1.18
CA GLY A 175 20.08 1.93 -0.24
C GLY A 175 20.31 0.74 -1.19
N PHE A 176 19.39 0.58 -2.15
CA PHE A 176 19.34 -0.21 -3.40
C PHE A 176 19.91 -1.65 -3.47
N GLY A 177 21.07 -1.94 -2.85
CA GLY A 177 21.84 -3.18 -3.03
C GLY A 177 21.22 -4.44 -2.43
N ARG A 178 20.29 -4.35 -1.48
CA ARG A 178 19.62 -5.53 -0.87
C ARG A 178 18.21 -5.78 -1.41
N LEU A 179 17.61 -4.78 -2.04
CA LEU A 179 16.23 -4.84 -2.55
C LEU A 179 16.15 -5.69 -3.83
N LEU A 180 17.19 -5.62 -4.67
CA LEU A 180 17.43 -6.53 -5.80
C LEU A 180 17.49 -8.01 -5.36
N GLU A 181 18.19 -8.35 -4.28
CA GLU A 181 18.27 -9.73 -3.77
C GLU A 181 16.92 -10.26 -3.25
N GLY A 182 16.09 -9.40 -2.66
CA GLY A 182 14.76 -9.76 -2.18
C GLY A 182 13.74 -9.96 -3.31
N PHE A 183 13.70 -9.03 -4.25
CA PHE A 183 12.78 -9.06 -5.40
C PHE A 183 13.08 -10.23 -6.35
N GLN A 184 14.36 -10.50 -6.64
CA GLN A 184 14.75 -11.64 -7.48
C GLN A 184 14.37 -12.99 -6.85
N LYS A 185 14.24 -13.04 -5.51
CA LYS A 185 13.85 -14.24 -4.76
C LYS A 185 12.33 -14.43 -4.66
N GLU A 186 11.56 -13.36 -4.79
CA GLU A 186 10.10 -13.37 -4.64
C GLU A 186 9.36 -13.34 -5.98
N PHE A 187 9.94 -12.68 -7.00
CA PHE A 187 9.31 -12.48 -8.32
C PHE A 187 10.16 -12.96 -9.51
N GLY A 188 11.41 -13.39 -9.30
CA GLY A 188 12.31 -13.80 -10.37
C GLY A 188 11.79 -14.95 -11.24
N ASP A 189 11.06 -15.90 -10.64
CA ASP A 189 10.49 -17.05 -11.36
C ASP A 189 9.24 -16.70 -12.19
N SER A 190 8.60 -15.54 -11.94
CA SER A 190 7.37 -15.12 -12.63
C SER A 190 7.60 -14.25 -13.87
N LEU A 191 8.80 -13.69 -14.03
CA LEU A 191 9.16 -12.79 -15.15
C LEU A 191 9.89 -13.49 -16.31
N GLU A 192 10.24 -14.78 -16.18
CA GLU A 192 10.92 -15.57 -17.23
C GLU A 192 9.97 -16.34 -18.19
N LYS A 193 8.79 -15.79 -18.55
CA LYS A 193 7.93 -16.40 -19.59
C LYS A 193 7.54 -15.47 -20.72
#